data_AF-A0A3D5UTR5-F1
#
_entry.id   AF-A0A3D5UTR5-F1
#
_cell.length_a   1.000
_cell.length_b   1.000
_cell.length_c   1.000
_cell.angle_alpha   90.00
_cell.angle_beta   90.00
_cell.angle_gamma   90.00
#
_symmetry.space_group_name_H-M   'P 1'
#
loop_
_entity.id
_entity.type
_entity.pdbx_description
1 polymer ?
#
loop_
_entity_poly.entity_id
_entity_poly.type
_entity_poly.pdbx_seq_one_letter_code
_entity_poly.pdbx_strand_id
1 'polypeptide(L)'
;GGLAALQTGAIASGFPLAAILLVVCYGLFKALRGETKRQQSLQATPGMATAHPAIPWKHRLAVLLHNPTRERAVAFLRDTVAPALKEVAEEIRGRGMSAQVDVAEREVTITVTHGEDAFVYGVALRSVPVPSFAMTALEGEREGPDHTWRAEVALREGGQRYDIMGFSKEQVIADLLGQYERHMHYLNTHMAG
;
A
#
# COMPACT_ATOMS: atom_id res chain seq x y z
N GLY A 1 -62.77 9.58 -14.05
CA GLY A 1 -61.64 10.04 -13.22
C GLY A 1 -61.11 8.93 -12.34
N GLY A 2 -60.23 8.08 -12.85
CA GLY A 2 -59.65 6.94 -12.08
C GLY A 2 -58.13 6.82 -12.15
N LEU A 3 -57.45 7.61 -12.99
CA LEU A 3 -56.00 7.49 -13.21
C LEU A 3 -55.17 8.35 -12.23
N ALA A 4 -55.66 9.53 -11.86
CA ALA A 4 -54.99 10.38 -10.87
C ALA A 4 -54.97 9.75 -9.46
N ALA A 5 -56.07 9.08 -9.07
CA ALA A 5 -56.19 8.42 -7.76
C ALA A 5 -55.25 7.21 -7.61
N LEU A 6 -55.02 6.45 -8.69
CA LEU A 6 -54.10 5.31 -8.71
C LEU A 6 -52.63 5.75 -8.69
N GLN A 7 -52.28 6.86 -9.35
CA GLN A 7 -50.93 7.43 -9.28
C GLN A 7 -50.60 8.00 -7.90
N THR A 8 -51.55 8.68 -7.24
CA THR A 8 -51.35 9.17 -5.87
C THR A 8 -51.18 8.05 -4.84
N GLY A 9 -51.84 6.90 -5.04
CA GLY A 9 -51.68 5.73 -4.16
C GLY A 9 -50.25 5.16 -4.16
N ALA A 10 -49.60 5.12 -5.32
CA ALA A 10 -48.21 4.67 -5.45
C ALA A 10 -47.21 5.68 -4.86
N ILE A 11 -47.43 7.00 -5.05
CA ILE A 11 -46.57 8.05 -4.49
C ILE A 11 -46.69 8.10 -2.95
N ALA A 12 -47.91 7.97 -2.41
CA ALA A 12 -48.17 7.98 -0.98
C ALA A 12 -47.59 6.75 -0.26
N SER A 13 -47.57 5.59 -0.91
CA SER A 13 -46.99 4.35 -0.36
C SER A 13 -45.48 4.21 -0.61
N GLY A 14 -44.94 4.88 -1.64
CA GLY A 14 -43.50 4.86 -1.95
C GLY A 14 -42.66 5.71 -1.00
N PHE A 15 -43.21 6.79 -0.44
CA PHE A 15 -42.50 7.68 0.47
C PHE A 15 -42.02 7.01 1.79
N PRO A 16 -42.84 6.22 2.52
CA PRO A 16 -42.36 5.51 3.70
C PRO A 16 -41.33 4.43 3.35
N LEU A 17 -41.48 3.75 2.21
CA LEU A 17 -40.49 2.79 1.73
C LEU A 17 -39.15 3.48 1.40
N ALA A 18 -39.19 4.65 0.74
CA ALA A 18 -38.00 5.43 0.43
C ALA A 18 -37.26 5.91 1.69
N ALA A 19 -37.99 6.31 2.74
CA ALA A 19 -37.38 6.68 4.02
C ALA A 19 -36.66 5.48 4.67
N ILE A 20 -37.25 4.29 4.63
CA ILE A 20 -36.62 3.06 5.12
C ILE A 20 -35.37 2.72 4.29
N LEU A 21 -35.45 2.81 2.96
CA LEU A 21 -34.32 2.58 2.07
C LEU A 21 -33.17 3.56 2.32
N LEU A 22 -33.45 4.83 2.60
CA LEU A 22 -32.43 5.81 2.96
C LEU A 22 -31.72 5.46 4.28
N VAL A 23 -32.46 4.99 5.29
CA VAL A 23 -31.86 4.53 6.56
C VAL A 23 -30.99 3.29 6.34
N VAL A 24 -31.44 2.35 5.51
CA VAL A 24 -30.66 1.16 5.14
C VAL A 24 -29.40 1.54 4.37
N CYS A 25 -29.49 2.42 3.38
CA CYS A 25 -28.35 2.94 2.62
C CYS A 25 -27.34 3.66 3.53
N TYR A 26 -27.82 4.46 4.48
CA TYR A 26 -26.97 5.13 5.46
C TYR A 26 -26.26 4.12 6.39
N GLY A 27 -26.99 3.10 6.87
CA GLY A 27 -26.45 2.02 7.68
C GLY A 27 -25.36 1.23 6.94
N LEU A 28 -25.64 0.86 5.68
CA LEU A 28 -24.69 0.15 4.82
C LEU A 28 -23.45 1.00 4.53
N PHE A 29 -23.62 2.28 4.22
CA PHE A 29 -22.52 3.21 3.99
C PHE A 29 -21.63 3.38 5.23
N LYS A 30 -22.24 3.48 6.42
CA LYS A 30 -21.52 3.54 7.69
C LYS A 30 -20.80 2.23 8.01
N ALA A 31 -21.43 1.08 7.76
CA ALA A 31 -20.84 -0.24 7.96
C ALA A 31 -19.63 -0.47 7.04
N LEU A 32 -19.75 -0.15 5.75
CA LEU A 32 -18.66 -0.22 4.77
C LEU A 32 -17.49 0.70 5.14
N ARG A 33 -17.76 1.93 5.60
CA ARG A 33 -16.71 2.84 6.10
C ARG A 33 -15.99 2.28 7.34
N GLY A 34 -16.71 1.56 8.21
CA GLY A 34 -16.14 0.90 9.39
C GLY A 34 -15.29 -0.33 9.03
N GLU A 35 -15.78 -1.16 8.11
CA GLU A 35 -15.04 -2.32 7.60
C GLU A 35 -13.77 -1.94 6.85
N THR A 36 -13.76 -0.82 6.13
CA THR A 36 -12.57 -0.35 5.41
C THR A 36 -11.38 -0.14 6.37
N LYS A 37 -11.63 0.42 7.56
CA LYS A 37 -10.58 0.63 8.58
C LYS A 37 -10.11 -0.68 9.21
N ARG A 38 -11.03 -1.64 9.41
CA ARG A 38 -10.73 -2.96 9.99
C ARG A 38 -10.00 -3.86 8.99
N GLN A 39 -10.37 -3.83 7.72
CA GLN A 39 -9.64 -4.49 6.64
C GLN A 39 -8.26 -3.89 6.46
N GLN A 40 -8.09 -2.56 6.53
CA GLN A 40 -6.76 -1.93 6.51
C GLN A 40 -5.88 -2.41 7.67
N SER A 41 -6.41 -2.58 8.89
CA SER A 41 -5.63 -3.10 10.02
C SER A 41 -5.33 -4.60 9.92
N LEU A 42 -6.24 -5.41 9.35
CA LEU A 42 -6.05 -6.85 9.17
C LEU A 42 -5.14 -7.16 7.95
N GLN A 43 -5.13 -6.31 6.93
CA GLN A 43 -4.22 -6.37 5.78
C GLN A 43 -2.87 -5.68 6.06
N ALA A 44 -2.75 -4.89 7.13
CA ALA A 44 -1.46 -4.45 7.66
C ALA A 44 -0.70 -5.57 8.40
N THR A 45 -1.37 -6.70 8.68
CA THR A 45 -0.66 -7.97 8.86
C THR A 45 -0.29 -8.43 7.46
N PRO A 46 0.99 -8.73 7.13
CA PRO A 46 1.36 -9.18 5.80
C PRO A 46 0.75 -10.56 5.57
N GLY A 47 -0.51 -10.56 5.15
CA GLY A 47 -1.27 -11.71 4.73
C GLY A 47 -0.61 -12.24 3.48
N MET A 48 -0.13 -13.47 3.58
CA MET A 48 0.32 -14.28 2.47
C MET A 48 -0.67 -14.20 1.31
N ALA A 49 -0.36 -13.40 0.30
CA ALA A 49 -0.98 -13.48 -1.00
C ALA A 49 -0.04 -12.82 -2.02
N THR A 50 0.45 -13.65 -2.93
CA THR A 50 1.06 -13.29 -4.23
C THR A 50 2.53 -12.81 -4.21
N ALA A 51 3.40 -13.69 -4.73
CA ALA A 51 4.65 -13.39 -5.41
C ALA A 51 5.71 -12.49 -4.71
N HIS A 52 5.74 -12.42 -3.38
CA HIS A 52 6.89 -11.79 -2.71
C HIS A 52 8.03 -12.80 -2.57
N PRO A 53 9.29 -12.41 -2.88
CA PRO A 53 10.45 -13.27 -2.64
C PRO A 53 10.48 -13.67 -1.16
N ALA A 54 10.58 -14.97 -0.89
CA ALA A 54 10.48 -15.52 0.46
C ALA A 54 11.57 -14.92 1.37
N ILE A 55 11.20 -13.93 2.19
CA ILE A 55 12.09 -13.42 3.23
C ILE A 55 12.32 -14.58 4.20
N PRO A 56 13.58 -14.97 4.47
CA PRO A 56 13.87 -15.98 5.48
C PRO A 56 13.20 -15.58 6.79
N TRP A 57 12.42 -16.46 7.40
CA TRP A 57 11.66 -16.14 8.61
C TRP A 57 12.54 -15.64 9.77
N LYS A 58 13.82 -16.06 9.79
CA LYS A 58 14.85 -15.56 10.72
C LYS A 58 15.16 -14.08 10.52
N HIS A 59 15.18 -13.61 9.28
CA HIS A 59 15.36 -12.20 8.93
C HIS A 59 14.13 -11.38 9.32
N ARG A 60 12.93 -11.91 9.06
CA ARG A 60 11.67 -11.32 9.58
C ARG A 60 11.68 -11.20 11.10
N LEU A 61 12.10 -12.25 11.80
CA LEU A 61 12.19 -12.24 13.26
C LEU A 61 13.22 -11.22 13.76
N ALA A 62 14.38 -11.11 13.10
CA ALA A 62 15.38 -10.11 13.44
C ALA A 62 14.84 -8.68 13.28
N VAL A 63 14.11 -8.38 12.20
CA VAL A 63 13.46 -7.07 11.99
C VAL A 63 12.37 -6.80 13.03
N LEU A 64 11.62 -7.83 13.46
CA LEU A 64 10.61 -7.68 14.52
C LEU A 64 11.21 -7.44 15.91
N LEU A 65 12.39 -8.03 16.20
CA LEU A 65 13.06 -7.90 17.49
C LEU A 65 13.95 -6.64 17.59
N HIS A 66 14.45 -6.17 16.46
CA HIS A 66 15.30 -5.00 16.36
C HIS A 66 14.50 -3.82 15.82
N ASN A 67 14.13 -2.88 16.68
CA ASN A 67 13.49 -1.64 16.28
C ASN A 67 14.46 -0.83 15.41
N PRO A 68 14.24 -0.70 14.08
CA PRO A 68 15.18 0.02 13.24
C PRO A 68 15.20 1.49 13.66
N THR A 69 16.39 1.99 13.99
CA THR A 69 16.59 3.41 14.25
C THR A 69 16.44 4.21 12.94
N ARG A 70 16.25 5.53 13.06
CA ARG A 70 16.13 6.42 11.90
C ARG A 70 17.30 6.25 10.94
N GLU A 71 18.51 6.14 11.49
CA GLU A 71 19.76 6.02 10.74
C GLU A 71 19.76 4.76 9.89
N ARG A 72 19.29 3.64 10.45
CA ARG A 72 19.21 2.36 9.73
C ARG A 72 18.18 2.40 8.60
N ALA A 73 17.04 3.07 8.83
CA ALA A 73 16.00 3.22 7.80
C ALA A 73 16.47 4.11 6.64
N VAL A 74 17.17 5.21 6.92
CA VAL A 74 17.78 6.08 5.90
C VAL A 74 18.89 5.34 5.16
N ALA A 75 19.75 4.60 5.86
CA ALA A 75 20.77 3.78 5.23
C ALA A 75 20.16 2.71 4.30
N PHE A 76 19.06 2.07 4.70
CA PHE A 76 18.35 1.12 3.86
C PHE A 76 17.85 1.73 2.54
N LEU A 77 17.27 2.94 2.57
CA LEU A 77 16.88 3.65 1.35
C LEU A 77 18.09 3.93 0.44
N ARG A 78 19.17 4.46 1.02
CA ARG A 78 20.36 4.90 0.28
C ARG A 78 21.17 3.74 -0.29
N ASP A 79 21.37 2.69 0.50
CA ASP A 79 22.35 1.63 0.23
C ASP A 79 21.69 0.38 -0.38
N THR A 80 20.37 0.24 -0.30
CA THR A 80 19.65 -0.92 -0.83
C THR A 80 18.59 -0.54 -1.85
N VAL A 81 17.65 0.33 -1.49
CA VAL A 81 16.51 0.67 -2.37
C VAL A 81 16.95 1.51 -3.57
N ALA A 82 17.71 2.59 -3.37
CA ALA A 82 18.15 3.44 -4.47
C ALA A 82 19.02 2.70 -5.50
N PRO A 83 19.98 1.85 -5.11
CA PRO A 83 20.72 1.02 -6.06
C PRO A 83 19.83 0.01 -6.79
N ALA A 84 18.86 -0.61 -6.12
CA ALA A 84 17.91 -1.53 -6.74
C ALA A 84 17.09 -0.84 -7.85
N LEU A 85 16.49 0.31 -7.54
CA LEU A 85 15.65 1.06 -8.48
C LEU A 85 16.47 1.60 -9.66
N LYS A 86 17.70 2.06 -9.41
CA LYS A 86 18.61 2.54 -10.48
C LYS A 86 18.98 1.43 -11.45
N GLU A 87 19.30 0.24 -10.96
CA GLU A 87 19.64 -0.91 -11.82
C GLU A 87 18.47 -1.28 -12.74
N VAL A 88 17.26 -1.39 -12.19
CA VAL A 88 16.07 -1.67 -13.00
C VAL A 88 15.80 -0.54 -14.01
N ALA A 89 15.97 0.72 -13.62
CA ALA A 89 15.80 1.85 -14.54
C ALA A 89 16.85 1.87 -15.67
N GLU A 90 18.08 1.43 -15.41
CA GLU A 90 19.11 1.26 -16.45
C GLU A 90 18.72 0.18 -17.47
N GLU A 91 18.27 -0.98 -16.99
CA GLU A 91 17.81 -2.07 -17.85
C GLU A 91 16.60 -1.66 -18.71
N ILE A 92 15.62 -0.96 -18.12
CA ILE A 92 14.44 -0.46 -18.83
C ILE A 92 14.85 0.57 -19.90
N ARG A 93 15.76 1.49 -19.57
CA ARG A 93 16.30 2.46 -20.55
C ARG A 93 17.09 1.79 -21.66
N GLY A 94 17.86 0.74 -21.35
CA GLY A 94 18.58 -0.06 -22.33
C GLY A 94 17.68 -0.73 -23.37
N ARG A 95 16.40 -0.94 -23.04
CA ARG A 95 15.37 -1.48 -23.95
C ARG A 95 14.60 -0.39 -24.72
N GLY A 96 15.02 0.86 -24.62
CA GLY A 96 14.41 1.99 -25.33
C GLY A 96 13.18 2.59 -24.66
N MET A 97 12.87 2.21 -23.41
CA MET A 97 11.77 2.79 -22.64
C MET A 97 12.26 3.94 -21.74
N SER A 98 11.36 4.85 -21.37
CA SER A 98 11.68 5.94 -20.45
C SER A 98 11.50 5.48 -19.00
N ALA A 99 12.57 5.54 -18.22
CA ALA A 99 12.53 5.32 -16.77
C ALA A 99 13.37 6.37 -16.04
N GLN A 100 12.80 6.97 -15.00
CA GLN A 100 13.44 7.99 -14.17
C GLN A 100 13.41 7.56 -12.71
N VAL A 101 14.54 7.71 -12.01
CA VAL A 101 14.63 7.48 -10.56
C VAL A 101 14.85 8.80 -9.85
N ASP A 102 13.97 9.12 -8.91
CA ASP A 102 14.10 10.25 -8.00
C ASP A 102 14.52 9.75 -6.62
N VAL A 103 15.54 10.39 -6.05
CA VAL A 103 16.13 9.99 -4.76
C VAL A 103 16.09 11.19 -3.82
N ALA A 104 15.19 11.14 -2.85
CA ALA A 104 15.07 12.10 -1.77
C ALA A 104 15.59 11.52 -0.45
N GLU A 105 15.70 12.35 0.60
CA GLU A 105 16.21 11.91 1.91
C GLU A 105 15.36 10.78 2.54
N ARG A 106 14.05 10.82 2.30
CA ARG A 106 13.07 9.95 2.96
C ARG A 106 12.21 9.17 1.98
N GLU A 107 12.48 9.28 0.69
CA GLU A 107 11.69 8.64 -0.35
C GLU A 107 12.57 8.35 -1.56
N VAL A 108 12.39 7.19 -2.17
CA VAL A 108 13.05 6.84 -3.42
C VAL A 108 12.01 6.27 -4.36
N THR A 109 11.94 6.80 -5.58
CA THR A 109 10.86 6.51 -6.52
C THR A 109 11.40 6.22 -7.90
N ILE A 110 10.86 5.20 -8.56
CA ILE A 110 11.06 4.94 -9.98
C ILE A 110 9.75 5.20 -10.73
N THR A 111 9.84 5.95 -11.82
CA THR A 111 8.73 6.21 -12.75
C THR A 111 9.09 5.63 -14.11
N VAL A 112 8.24 4.76 -14.66
CA VAL A 112 8.38 4.16 -15.99
C VAL A 112 7.22 4.65 -16.86
N THR A 113 7.53 5.28 -18.00
CA THR A 113 6.50 5.88 -18.87
C THR A 113 6.13 4.96 -20.02
N HIS A 114 4.81 4.81 -20.23
CA HIS A 114 4.18 4.01 -21.29
C HIS A 114 3.22 4.89 -22.11
N GLY A 115 3.76 5.66 -23.06
CA GLY A 115 2.92 6.55 -23.87
C GLY A 115 2.24 7.61 -23.00
N GLU A 116 0.92 7.51 -22.85
CA GLU A 116 0.11 8.41 -21.99
C GLU A 116 0.04 7.97 -20.52
N ASP A 117 0.38 6.70 -20.22
CA ASP A 117 0.39 6.15 -18.87
C ASP A 117 1.79 6.14 -18.25
N ALA A 118 1.85 6.09 -16.92
CA ALA A 118 3.11 5.96 -16.20
C ALA A 118 2.95 5.11 -14.94
N PHE A 119 3.79 4.08 -14.84
CA PHE A 119 3.94 3.28 -13.64
C PHE A 119 4.86 3.98 -12.64
N VAL A 120 4.47 4.03 -11.37
CA VAL A 120 5.28 4.64 -10.31
C VAL A 120 5.37 3.70 -9.12
N TYR A 121 6.61 3.35 -8.76
CA TYR A 121 6.93 2.59 -7.57
C TYR A 121 7.86 3.42 -6.69
N GLY A 122 7.46 3.66 -5.44
CA GLY A 122 8.27 4.38 -4.47
C GLY A 122 8.35 3.67 -3.13
N VAL A 123 9.40 3.97 -2.39
CA VAL A 123 9.59 3.51 -1.00
C VAL A 123 9.82 4.74 -0.13
N ALA A 124 8.96 4.95 0.86
CA ALA A 124 8.97 6.13 1.71
C ALA A 124 9.14 5.78 3.20
N LEU A 125 9.95 6.56 3.92
CA LEU A 125 10.17 6.39 5.36
C LEU A 125 9.09 7.07 6.18
N ARG A 126 8.40 6.28 6.99
CA ARG A 126 7.41 6.75 7.96
C ARG A 126 7.83 6.50 9.39
N SER A 127 7.56 7.49 10.24
CA SER A 127 7.67 7.37 11.69
C SER A 127 6.32 6.90 12.24
N VAL A 128 6.33 5.83 13.04
CA VAL A 128 5.15 5.23 13.65
C VAL A 128 5.39 5.13 15.16
N PRO A 129 4.44 5.50 16.03
CA PRO A 129 4.59 5.34 17.46
C PRO A 129 4.73 3.86 17.84
N VAL A 130 5.56 3.57 18.84
CA VAL A 130 5.71 2.22 19.38
C VAL A 130 4.41 1.85 20.11
N PRO A 131 3.77 0.69 19.82
CA PRO A 131 2.59 0.26 20.56
C PRO A 131 2.93 0.01 22.03
N SER A 132 2.11 0.54 22.95
CA SER A 132 2.34 0.46 24.41
C SER A 132 2.51 -0.97 24.95
N PHE A 133 1.92 -1.99 24.31
CA PHE A 133 2.09 -3.40 24.69
C PHE A 133 3.54 -3.92 24.53
N ALA A 134 4.32 -3.35 23.61
CA ALA A 134 5.73 -3.70 23.45
C ALA A 134 6.63 -3.11 24.55
N MET A 135 6.15 -2.10 25.31
CA MET A 135 6.89 -1.54 26.45
C MET A 135 6.93 -2.51 27.64
N THR A 136 5.84 -3.23 27.92
CA THR A 136 5.73 -4.13 29.09
C THR A 136 6.55 -5.42 28.94
N ALA A 137 6.73 -5.96 27.73
CA ALA A 137 7.49 -7.20 27.53
C ALA A 137 9.03 -7.01 27.61
N LEU A 138 9.51 -5.77 27.64
CA LEU A 138 10.92 -5.40 27.51
C LEU A 138 11.37 -4.43 28.62
N GLU A 139 10.64 -4.37 29.74
CA GLU A 139 10.85 -3.45 30.89
C GLU A 139 12.25 -3.51 31.54
N GLY A 140 13.15 -4.39 31.07
CA GLY A 140 14.53 -4.44 31.54
C GLY A 140 15.55 -3.58 30.78
N GLU A 141 15.30 -3.19 29.51
CA GLU A 141 16.48 -2.91 28.64
C GLU A 141 16.34 -1.82 27.56
N ARG A 142 15.35 -0.92 27.60
CA ARG A 142 15.21 0.10 26.52
C ARG A 142 14.95 1.52 27.00
N GLU A 143 16.02 2.32 27.10
CA GLU A 143 16.01 3.75 26.80
C GLU A 143 16.07 3.92 25.27
N GLY A 144 14.92 3.93 24.61
CA GLY A 144 14.83 4.12 23.15
C GLY A 144 13.73 5.12 22.78
N PRO A 145 13.86 5.85 21.65
CA PRO A 145 12.91 6.89 21.28
C PRO A 145 11.49 6.33 21.08
N ASP A 146 10.49 7.17 21.37
CA ASP A 146 9.04 6.89 21.34
C ASP A 146 8.47 6.47 19.96
N HIS A 147 9.35 6.36 18.94
CA HIS A 147 9.01 6.19 17.54
C HIS A 147 9.91 5.18 16.83
N THR A 148 9.29 4.32 16.03
CA THR A 148 9.95 3.40 15.09
C THR A 148 9.86 3.93 13.67
N TRP A 149 10.85 3.61 12.85
CA TRP A 149 10.86 3.94 11.42
C TRP A 149 10.51 2.73 10.57
N ARG A 150 9.64 2.90 9.58
CA ARG A 150 9.25 1.87 8.59
C ARG A 150 9.52 2.36 7.18
N ALA A 151 9.86 1.45 6.27
CA ALA A 151 10.06 1.74 4.86
C ALA A 151 8.88 1.15 4.10
N GLU A 152 7.92 2.00 3.75
CA GLU A 152 6.67 1.58 3.14
C GLU A 152 6.71 1.76 1.62
N VAL A 153 6.27 0.73 0.89
CA VAL A 153 6.03 0.85 -0.55
C VAL A 153 4.80 1.73 -0.80
N ALA A 154 4.92 2.65 -1.77
CA ALA A 154 3.89 3.54 -2.26
C ALA A 154 3.76 3.41 -3.79
N LEU A 155 2.58 3.04 -4.26
CA LEU A 155 2.24 2.89 -5.68
C LEU A 155 1.25 3.98 -6.09
N ARG A 156 1.42 4.57 -7.28
CA ARG A 156 0.52 5.63 -7.78
C ARG A 156 -0.88 5.11 -8.09
N GLU A 157 -1.02 3.87 -8.57
CA GLU A 157 -2.32 3.26 -8.89
C GLU A 157 -3.17 2.93 -7.66
N GLY A 158 -2.66 3.19 -6.45
CA GLY A 158 -3.24 2.70 -5.22
C GLY A 158 -2.84 1.25 -4.97
N GLY A 159 -2.66 0.91 -3.70
CA GLY A 159 -2.18 -0.40 -3.28
C GLY A 159 -1.99 -0.44 -1.77
N GLN A 160 -1.91 -1.64 -1.21
CA GLN A 160 -1.57 -1.82 0.20
C GLN A 160 -0.17 -1.25 0.44
N ARG A 161 -0.04 -0.39 1.45
CA ARG A 161 1.24 0.15 1.90
C ARG A 161 1.82 -0.89 2.86
N TYR A 162 2.90 -1.54 2.47
CA TYR A 162 3.54 -2.59 3.27
C TYR A 162 5.00 -2.23 3.53
N ASP A 163 5.48 -2.70 4.69
CA ASP A 163 6.85 -2.47 5.13
C ASP A 163 7.79 -3.49 4.48
N ILE A 164 8.83 -2.99 3.80
CA ILE A 164 9.88 -3.79 3.17
C ILE A 164 11.23 -3.65 3.90
N MET A 165 11.23 -3.07 5.11
CA MET A 165 12.44 -2.94 5.91
C MET A 165 13.18 -4.27 6.02
N GLY A 166 14.45 -4.24 5.62
CA GLY A 166 15.33 -5.41 5.67
C GLY A 166 15.28 -6.31 4.44
N PHE A 167 14.61 -5.92 3.36
CA PHE A 167 14.76 -6.65 2.09
C PHE A 167 16.22 -6.57 1.61
N SER A 168 16.71 -7.58 0.91
CA SER A 168 17.93 -7.44 0.12
C SER A 168 17.65 -6.61 -1.14
N LYS A 169 18.70 -6.15 -1.81
CA LYS A 169 18.58 -5.43 -3.08
C LYS A 169 17.78 -6.26 -4.12
N GLU A 170 18.10 -7.55 -4.23
CA GLU A 170 17.43 -8.50 -5.13
C GLU A 170 15.95 -8.68 -4.79
N GLN A 171 15.61 -8.64 -3.49
CA GLN A 171 14.21 -8.72 -3.06
C GLN A 171 13.43 -7.45 -3.41
N VAL A 172 14.06 -6.27 -3.31
CA VAL A 172 13.45 -5.01 -3.77
C VAL A 172 13.23 -5.04 -5.29
N ILE A 173 14.21 -5.54 -6.06
CA ILE A 173 14.08 -5.69 -7.52
C ILE A 173 12.93 -6.64 -7.87
N ALA A 174 12.87 -7.82 -7.25
CA ALA A 174 11.82 -8.79 -7.51
C ALA A 174 10.43 -8.25 -7.16
N ASP A 175 10.30 -7.52 -6.05
CA ASP A 175 9.07 -6.85 -5.67
C ASP A 175 8.64 -5.79 -6.69
N LEU A 176 9.56 -4.89 -7.08
CA LEU A 176 9.34 -3.88 -8.11
C LEU A 176 8.87 -4.49 -9.44
N LEU A 177 9.54 -5.54 -9.92
CA LEU A 177 9.17 -6.22 -11.15
C LEU A 177 7.79 -6.89 -11.05
N GLY A 178 7.48 -7.53 -9.92
CA GLY A 178 6.16 -8.12 -9.71
C GLY A 178 5.01 -7.09 -9.64
N GLN A 179 5.29 -5.86 -9.17
CA GLN A 179 4.34 -4.74 -9.25
C GLN A 179 4.20 -4.24 -10.70
N TYR A 180 5.31 -4.10 -11.41
CA TYR A 180 5.33 -3.66 -12.79
C TYR A 180 4.61 -4.64 -13.75
N GLU A 181 4.79 -5.95 -13.58
CA GLU A 181 4.07 -6.97 -14.35
C GLU A 181 2.55 -6.85 -14.15
N ARG A 182 2.10 -6.64 -12.91
CA ARG A 182 0.68 -6.41 -12.61
C ARG A 182 0.14 -5.16 -13.29
N HIS A 183 0.92 -4.07 -13.30
CA HIS A 183 0.56 -2.85 -14.01
C HIS A 183 0.38 -3.11 -15.51
N MET A 184 1.32 -3.80 -16.14
CA MET A 184 1.25 -4.13 -17.57
C MET A 184 0.05 -5.04 -17.89
N HIS A 185 -0.27 -6.01 -17.03
CA HIS A 185 -1.46 -6.84 -17.17
C HIS A 185 -2.75 -6.02 -17.05
N TYR A 186 -2.79 -5.03 -16.16
CA TYR A 186 -3.92 -4.11 -16.03
C TYR A 186 -4.12 -3.30 -17.32
N LEU A 187 -3.05 -2.68 -17.85
CA LEU A 187 -3.11 -1.92 -19.10
C LEU A 187 -3.59 -2.79 -20.27
N ASN A 188 -3.07 -4.02 -20.40
CA ASN A 188 -3.46 -4.92 -21.48
C ASN A 188 -4.93 -5.38 -21.41
N THR A 189 -5.52 -5.45 -20.22
CA THR A 189 -6.92 -5.87 -20.05
C THR A 189 -7.91 -4.72 -20.17
N HIS A 190 -7.49 -3.47 -19.92
CA HIS A 190 -8.36 -2.28 -19.97
C HIS A 190 -8.26 -1.47 -21.26
N MET A 191 -7.16 -1.56 -22.04
CA MET A 191 -7.06 -0.92 -23.36
C MET A 191 -7.58 -1.79 -24.53
N ALA A 192 -7.94 -3.05 -24.28
CA ALA A 192 -8.41 -3.99 -25.31
C ALA A 192 -9.95 -4.12 -25.40
N GLY A 193 -10.71 -3.27 -24.69
CA GLY A 193 -12.18 -3.24 -24.71
C GLY A 193 -12.71 -1.84 -24.93
#